data_AF-A0A942R234-F1
#
_entry.id   AF-A0A942R234-F1
#
_cell.length_a   1.000
_cell.length_b   1.000
_cell.length_c   1.000
_cell.angle_alpha   90.00
_cell.angle_beta   90.00
_cell.angle_gamma   90.00
#
_symmetry.space_group_name_H-M   'P 1'
#
loop_
_entity.id
_entity.type
_entity.pdbx_description
1 polymer ?
#
loop_
_entity_poly.entity_id
_entity_poly.type
_entity_poly.pdbx_seq_one_letter_code
_entity_poly.pdbx_strand_id
1 'polypeptide(L)'
;MKEKELYVDFKPQQAVYYVEKDDSSYGPVVSGSQLSHDYLDDFYAKRKNLEKSLRDQIANNEISPVYYYMLLQEMGIGDLASRVGVFKFTLKKHFKPQGFKKLSLAMLKKYADVFDVPLSSMLQVIIVKEDDKSNLEIEKMKTKNDCFELFKIGVKK
;
A
#
# COMPACT_ATOMS: atom_id res chain seq x y z
N MET A 1 23.07 30.23 -8.96
CA MET A 1 23.24 29.22 -7.89
C MET A 1 24.57 28.54 -8.16
N LYS A 2 25.45 28.44 -7.17
CA LYS A 2 26.78 27.85 -7.37
C LYS A 2 26.67 26.33 -7.43
N GLU A 3 27.49 25.68 -8.25
CA GLU A 3 27.49 24.21 -8.43
C GLU A 3 27.51 23.43 -7.10
N LYS A 4 28.29 23.89 -6.11
CA LYS A 4 28.45 23.24 -4.79
C LYS A 4 27.21 23.31 -3.89
N GLU A 5 26.27 24.22 -4.15
CA GLU A 5 25.06 24.42 -3.34
C GLU A 5 23.86 23.63 -3.89
N LEU A 6 23.98 23.10 -5.11
CA LEU A 6 22.88 22.44 -5.81
C LEU A 6 22.93 20.92 -5.69
N TYR A 7 24.11 20.31 -5.52
CA TYR A 7 24.24 18.87 -5.59
C TYR A 7 23.55 18.16 -4.42
N VAL A 8 22.54 17.36 -4.75
CA VAL A 8 21.81 16.47 -3.84
C VAL A 8 21.84 15.10 -4.48
N ASP A 9 22.45 14.13 -3.80
CA ASP A 9 22.48 12.72 -4.24
C ASP A 9 21.12 12.06 -3.97
N PHE A 10 20.14 12.32 -4.84
CA PHE A 10 18.82 11.69 -4.79
C PHE A 10 18.53 10.97 -6.11
N LYS A 11 18.88 9.68 -6.14
CA LYS A 11 18.73 8.81 -7.33
C LYS A 11 17.29 8.61 -7.83
N PRO A 12 16.25 8.53 -6.98
CA PRO A 12 14.87 8.31 -7.45
C PRO A 12 14.33 9.42 -8.34
N GLN A 13 14.75 10.67 -8.12
CA GLN A 13 14.37 11.81 -8.94
C GLN A 13 15.58 12.70 -9.21
N GLN A 14 16.05 12.69 -10.46
CA GLN A 14 17.12 13.55 -10.92
C GLN A 14 16.60 14.57 -11.92
N ALA A 15 17.08 15.81 -11.82
CA ALA A 15 16.80 16.89 -12.75
C ALA A 15 18.12 17.49 -13.27
N VAL A 16 18.08 18.02 -14.49
CA VAL A 16 19.20 18.75 -15.08
C VAL A 16 19.02 20.23 -14.76
N TYR A 17 19.99 20.81 -14.07
CA TYR A 17 20.03 22.22 -13.75
C TYR A 17 21.19 22.89 -14.48
N TYR A 18 21.01 24.16 -14.87
CA TYR A 18 22.10 24.98 -15.39
C TYR A 18 22.68 25.82 -14.26
N VAL A 19 23.96 25.62 -13.97
CA VAL A 19 24.67 26.31 -12.89
C VAL A 19 25.95 26.96 -13.37
N GLU A 20 26.38 27.96 -12.63
CA GLU A 20 27.69 28.58 -12.79
C GLU A 20 28.73 27.69 -12.10
N LYS A 21 29.72 27.25 -12.87
CA LYS A 21 30.84 26.42 -12.43
C LYS A 21 31.93 27.28 -11.79
N ASP A 22 32.88 26.63 -11.13
CA ASP A 22 34.02 27.30 -10.49
C ASP A 22 34.89 28.12 -11.48
N ASP A 23 34.79 27.87 -12.79
CA ASP A 23 35.48 28.60 -13.87
C ASP A 23 34.66 29.76 -14.48
N SER A 24 33.55 30.16 -13.84
CA SER A 24 32.58 31.15 -14.33
C SER A 24 31.88 30.78 -15.64
N SER A 25 32.04 29.55 -16.14
CA SER A 25 31.24 29.03 -17.25
C SER A 25 29.87 28.51 -16.75
N TYR A 26 28.89 28.47 -17.65
CA TYR A 26 27.59 27.84 -17.39
C TYR A 26 27.54 26.46 -18.00
N GLY A 27 27.05 25.47 -17.25
CA GLY A 27 26.87 24.12 -17.77
C GLY A 27 25.80 23.31 -17.05
N PRO A 28 25.38 22.18 -17.65
CA PRO A 28 24.40 21.30 -17.06
C PRO A 28 25.01 20.47 -15.92
N VAL A 29 24.29 20.38 -14.81
CA VAL A 29 24.58 19.49 -13.67
C VAL A 29 23.32 18.68 -13.37
N VAL A 30 23.48 17.36 -13.27
CA VAL A 30 22.41 16.46 -12.85
C VAL A 30 22.40 16.44 -11.33
N SER A 31 21.30 16.85 -10.73
CA SER A 31 21.13 16.85 -9.27
C SER A 31 19.71 16.44 -8.90
N GLY A 32 19.53 15.89 -7.70
CA GLY A 32 18.22 15.73 -7.09
C GLY A 32 17.65 17.06 -6.58
N SER A 33 16.35 17.08 -6.27
CA SER A 33 15.75 18.16 -5.49
C SER A 33 15.74 17.78 -4.01
N GLN A 34 16.33 18.60 -3.15
CA GLN A 34 16.26 18.40 -1.70
C GLN A 34 14.81 18.40 -1.19
N LEU A 35 13.98 19.30 -1.74
CA LEU A 35 12.56 19.34 -1.42
C LEU A 35 11.86 18.01 -1.76
N SER A 36 12.18 17.43 -2.92
CA SER A 36 11.64 16.13 -3.32
C SER A 36 12.16 15.00 -2.43
N HIS A 37 13.44 14.99 -2.08
CA HIS A 37 14.03 14.02 -1.15
C HIS A 37 13.25 14.01 0.16
N ASP A 38 13.16 15.17 0.82
CA ASP A 38 12.55 15.28 2.15
C ASP A 38 11.04 14.99 2.12
N TYR A 39 10.34 15.44 1.07
CA TYR A 39 8.91 15.16 0.90
C TYR A 39 8.63 13.66 0.65
N LEU A 40 9.46 12.99 -0.16
CA LEU A 40 9.27 11.57 -0.46
C LEU A 40 9.58 10.70 0.76
N ASP A 41 10.61 11.02 1.52
CA ASP A 41 10.92 10.33 2.77
C ASP A 41 9.77 10.46 3.78
N ASP A 42 9.26 11.68 3.99
CA ASP A 42 8.10 11.92 4.86
C ASP A 42 6.85 11.19 4.36
N PHE A 43 6.61 11.20 3.04
CA PHE A 43 5.50 10.45 2.42
C PHE A 43 5.59 8.95 2.72
N TYR A 44 6.75 8.34 2.50
CA TYR A 44 6.94 6.90 2.76
C TYR A 44 6.81 6.57 4.25
N ALA A 45 7.34 7.42 5.13
CA ALA A 45 7.20 7.25 6.58
C ALA A 45 5.73 7.32 7.01
N LYS A 46 4.98 8.32 6.53
CA LYS A 46 3.53 8.45 6.78
C LYS A 46 2.75 7.25 6.28
N ARG A 47 3.06 6.76 5.08
CA ARG A 47 2.40 5.58 4.49
C ARG A 47 2.66 4.32 5.31
N LYS A 48 3.92 4.09 5.72
CA LYS A 48 4.29 2.95 6.59
C LYS A 48 3.58 3.02 7.94
N ASN A 49 3.49 4.21 8.54
CA ASN A 49 2.80 4.41 9.81
C ASN A 49 1.27 4.20 9.70
N LEU A 50 0.65 4.68 8.61
CA LEU A 50 -0.76 4.45 8.33
C LEU A 50 -1.04 2.95 8.19
N GLU A 51 -0.25 2.25 7.36
CA GLU A 51 -0.42 0.82 7.14
C GLU A 51 -0.27 0.02 8.44
N LYS A 52 0.72 0.35 9.27
CA LYS A 52 0.91 -0.26 10.59
C LYS A 52 -0.31 -0.02 11.49
N SER A 53 -0.77 1.23 11.61
CA SER A 53 -1.93 1.57 12.43
C SER A 53 -3.19 0.83 11.99
N LEU A 54 -3.43 0.71 10.68
CA LEU A 54 -4.59 -0.01 10.16
C LEU A 54 -4.49 -1.53 10.41
N ARG A 55 -3.30 -2.11 10.34
CA ARG A 55 -3.07 -3.51 10.70
C ARG A 55 -3.37 -3.76 12.18
N ASP A 56 -2.93 -2.87 13.07
CA ASP A 56 -3.20 -2.97 14.50
C ASP A 56 -4.73 -2.86 14.79
N GLN A 57 -5.43 -1.93 14.13
CA GLN A 57 -6.88 -1.79 14.24
C GLN A 57 -7.65 -3.01 13.72
N ILE A 58 -7.19 -3.64 12.63
CA ILE A 58 -7.76 -4.93 12.17
C ILE A 58 -7.53 -6.01 13.23
N ALA A 59 -6.31 -6.13 13.75
CA ALA A 59 -5.95 -7.16 14.72
C ALA A 59 -6.78 -7.04 16.02
N ASN A 60 -7.07 -5.81 16.44
CA ASN A 60 -7.91 -5.51 17.59
C ASN A 60 -9.43 -5.59 17.30
N ASN A 61 -9.83 -5.95 16.06
CA ASN A 61 -11.23 -6.02 15.65
C ASN A 61 -11.96 -4.68 15.85
N GLU A 62 -11.30 -3.56 15.55
CA GLU A 62 -11.86 -2.21 15.61
C GLU A 62 -12.47 -1.79 14.27
N ILE A 63 -11.82 -2.19 13.18
CA ILE A 63 -12.23 -1.89 11.80
C ILE A 63 -12.49 -3.16 10.99
N SER A 64 -13.28 -3.04 9.93
CA SER A 64 -13.48 -4.11 8.95
C SER A 64 -12.42 -4.11 7.84
N PRO A 65 -12.29 -5.23 7.10
CA PRO A 65 -11.48 -5.28 5.89
C PRO A 65 -11.87 -4.24 4.82
N VAL A 66 -13.16 -3.89 4.70
CA VAL A 66 -13.62 -2.86 3.75
C VAL A 66 -13.01 -1.51 4.08
N TYR A 67 -12.97 -1.14 5.36
CA TYR A 67 -12.40 0.15 5.78
C TYR A 67 -10.89 0.18 5.59
N TYR A 68 -10.22 -0.93 5.89
CA TYR A 68 -8.79 -1.11 5.66
C TYR A 68 -8.40 -0.91 4.20
N TYR A 69 -9.03 -1.64 3.28
CA TYR A 69 -8.71 -1.53 1.85
C TYR A 69 -9.10 -0.17 1.27
N MET A 70 -10.19 0.43 1.75
CA MET A 70 -10.57 1.79 1.36
C MET A 70 -9.44 2.79 1.68
N LEU A 71 -8.87 2.74 2.89
CA LEU A 71 -7.80 3.66 3.29
C LEU A 71 -6.46 3.30 2.62
N LEU A 72 -6.14 2.01 2.48
CA LEU A 72 -4.91 1.56 1.83
C LEU A 72 -4.83 1.99 0.35
N GLN A 73 -5.98 2.02 -0.33
CA GLN A 73 -6.11 2.50 -1.71
C GLN A 73 -6.54 3.98 -1.81
N GLU A 74 -6.54 4.70 -0.69
CA GLU A 74 -6.88 6.13 -0.60
C GLU A 74 -8.24 6.49 -1.25
N MET A 75 -9.19 5.55 -1.24
CA MET A 75 -10.51 5.75 -1.84
C MET A 75 -11.44 6.58 -0.95
N GLY A 76 -12.12 7.55 -1.58
CA GLY A 76 -13.16 8.31 -0.94
C GLY A 76 -14.43 7.49 -0.69
N ILE A 77 -15.10 7.73 0.45
CA ILE A 77 -16.38 7.07 0.81
C ILE A 77 -17.42 7.18 -0.31
N GLY A 78 -17.48 8.33 -1.00
CA GLY A 78 -18.43 8.53 -2.10
C GLY A 78 -18.13 7.67 -3.33
N ASP A 79 -16.86 7.54 -3.69
CA ASP A 79 -16.43 6.74 -4.84
C ASP A 79 -16.68 5.25 -4.56
N LEU A 80 -16.24 4.75 -3.41
CA LEU A 80 -16.47 3.36 -3.01
C LEU A 80 -17.98 3.01 -2.94
N ALA A 81 -18.78 3.92 -2.39
CA ALA A 81 -20.24 3.75 -2.33
C ALA A 81 -20.86 3.64 -3.74
N SER A 82 -20.42 4.49 -4.66
CA SER A 82 -20.88 4.50 -6.05
C SER A 82 -20.49 3.20 -6.78
N ARG A 83 -19.22 2.79 -6.68
CA ARG A 83 -18.70 1.58 -7.35
C ARG A 83 -19.37 0.29 -6.87
N VAL A 84 -19.60 0.17 -5.56
CA VAL A 84 -20.23 -1.02 -4.97
C VAL A 84 -21.77 -0.99 -5.10
N GLY A 85 -22.34 0.19 -5.35
CA GLY A 85 -23.78 0.38 -5.48
C GLY A 85 -24.52 0.35 -4.13
N VAL A 86 -23.96 1.00 -3.11
CA VAL A 86 -24.56 1.10 -1.77
C VAL A 86 -24.63 2.56 -1.31
N PHE A 87 -25.61 2.89 -0.48
CA PHE A 87 -25.68 4.21 0.13
C PHE A 87 -24.50 4.46 1.08
N LYS A 88 -24.04 5.71 1.17
CA LYS A 88 -22.94 6.12 2.07
C LYS A 88 -23.17 5.69 3.52
N PHE A 89 -24.41 5.73 4.00
CA PHE A 89 -24.76 5.29 5.35
C PHE A 89 -24.59 3.78 5.53
N THR A 90 -24.99 2.99 4.54
CA THR A 90 -24.80 1.53 4.51
C THR A 90 -23.32 1.18 4.43
N LEU A 91 -22.55 1.88 3.59
CA LEU A 91 -21.10 1.72 3.52
C LEU A 91 -20.42 1.98 4.87
N LYS A 92 -20.79 3.07 5.56
CA LYS A 92 -20.28 3.36 6.91
C LYS A 92 -20.60 2.28 7.94
N LYS A 93 -21.73 1.57 7.79
CA LYS A 93 -22.03 0.39 8.63
C LYS A 93 -21.09 -0.78 8.31
N HIS A 94 -20.76 -0.98 7.03
CA HIS A 94 -19.84 -2.03 6.60
C HIS A 94 -18.41 -1.80 7.07
N PHE A 95 -18.02 -0.55 7.36
CA PHE A 95 -16.71 -0.23 7.94
C PHE A 95 -16.47 -0.84 9.33
N LYS A 96 -17.54 -1.14 10.07
CA LYS A 96 -17.45 -1.78 11.39
C LYS A 96 -17.48 -3.30 11.26
N PRO A 97 -16.74 -4.05 12.10
CA PRO A 97 -16.73 -5.52 12.06
C PRO A 97 -18.13 -6.15 12.16
N GLN A 98 -19.01 -5.57 12.99
CA GLN A 98 -20.39 -6.06 13.16
C GLN A 98 -21.23 -5.95 11.89
N GLY A 99 -21.03 -4.90 11.09
CA GLY A 99 -21.72 -4.73 9.81
C GLY A 99 -21.11 -5.64 8.74
N PHE A 100 -19.78 -5.72 8.70
CA PHE A 100 -19.04 -6.55 7.76
C PHE A 100 -19.39 -8.04 7.88
N LYS A 101 -19.49 -8.57 9.11
CA LYS A 101 -19.86 -9.99 9.37
C LYS A 101 -21.23 -10.39 8.80
N LYS A 102 -22.12 -9.43 8.54
CA LYS A 102 -23.47 -9.68 8.00
C LYS A 102 -23.54 -9.59 6.48
N LEU A 103 -22.43 -9.30 5.81
CA LEU A 103 -22.40 -9.18 4.36
C LEU A 103 -22.61 -10.53 3.69
N SER A 104 -23.44 -10.53 2.65
CA SER A 104 -23.60 -11.70 1.79
C SER A 104 -22.35 -11.90 0.92
N LEU A 105 -22.14 -13.13 0.46
CA LEU A 105 -21.05 -13.45 -0.47
C LEU A 105 -21.08 -12.57 -1.73
N ALA A 106 -22.28 -12.26 -2.24
CA ALA A 106 -22.43 -11.37 -3.40
C ALA A 106 -21.91 -9.95 -3.12
N MET A 107 -22.16 -9.42 -1.91
CA MET A 107 -21.65 -8.10 -1.54
C MET A 107 -20.14 -8.12 -1.30
N LEU A 108 -19.62 -9.17 -0.66
CA LEU A 108 -18.19 -9.36 -0.48
C LEU A 108 -17.44 -9.41 -1.81
N LYS A 109 -17.99 -10.12 -2.81
CA LYS A 109 -17.45 -10.14 -4.18
C LYS A 109 -17.39 -8.74 -4.79
N LYS A 110 -18.47 -7.96 -4.71
CA LYS A 110 -18.46 -6.57 -5.21
C LYS A 110 -17.35 -5.71 -4.60
N TYR A 111 -17.10 -5.86 -3.30
CA TYR A 111 -15.98 -5.15 -2.67
C TYR A 111 -14.63 -5.63 -3.20
N ALA A 112 -14.42 -6.95 -3.27
CA ALA A 112 -13.20 -7.56 -3.81
C ALA A 112 -12.92 -7.10 -5.25
N ASP A 113 -13.96 -7.08 -6.10
CA ASP A 113 -13.90 -6.61 -7.48
C ASP A 113 -13.51 -5.12 -7.56
N VAL A 114 -14.09 -4.26 -6.71
CA VAL A 114 -13.77 -2.83 -6.67
C VAL A 114 -12.35 -2.56 -6.16
N PHE A 115 -11.88 -3.35 -5.21
CA PHE A 115 -10.52 -3.27 -4.68
C PHE A 115 -9.49 -3.96 -5.58
N ASP A 116 -9.92 -4.64 -6.65
CA ASP A 116 -9.06 -5.44 -7.54
C ASP A 116 -8.18 -6.45 -6.78
N VAL A 117 -8.79 -7.15 -5.80
CA VAL A 117 -8.12 -8.19 -5.02
C VAL A 117 -8.97 -9.47 -4.99
N PRO A 118 -8.35 -10.66 -4.93
CA PRO A 118 -9.09 -11.88 -4.65
C PRO A 118 -9.85 -11.79 -3.32
N LEU A 119 -11.06 -12.32 -3.27
CA LEU A 119 -11.86 -12.31 -2.05
C LEU A 119 -11.13 -12.98 -0.87
N SER A 120 -10.35 -14.03 -1.12
CA SER A 120 -9.51 -14.68 -0.10
C SER A 120 -8.48 -13.71 0.48
N SER A 121 -7.79 -12.94 -0.37
CA SER A 121 -6.82 -11.92 0.03
C SER A 121 -7.47 -10.75 0.77
N MET A 122 -8.71 -10.39 0.44
CA MET A 122 -9.44 -9.37 1.18
C MET A 122 -9.72 -9.77 2.64
N LEU A 123 -9.86 -11.08 2.90
CA LEU A 123 -10.20 -11.62 4.21
C LEU A 123 -8.97 -12.01 5.05
N GLN A 124 -7.76 -11.90 4.49
CA GLN A 124 -6.52 -12.35 5.13
C GLN A 124 -5.47 -11.24 5.07
N VAL A 125 -4.78 -11.02 6.19
CA VAL A 125 -3.59 -10.16 6.24
C VAL A 125 -2.39 -11.01 6.64
N ILE A 126 -1.43 -11.14 5.74
CA ILE A 126 -0.17 -11.84 6.02
C ILE A 126 0.85 -10.81 6.47
N ILE A 127 1.31 -10.93 7.71
CA ILE A 127 2.35 -10.06 8.27
C ILE A 127 3.69 -10.80 8.21
N VAL A 128 4.62 -10.24 7.45
CA VAL A 128 6.01 -10.68 7.37
C VAL A 128 6.88 -9.59 7.98
N LYS A 129 7.72 -9.94 8.95
CA LYS A 129 8.74 -9.00 9.47
C LYS A 129 9.77 -8.71 8.38
N GLU A 130 10.26 -7.47 8.31
CA GLU A 130 11.25 -7.07 7.30
C GLU A 130 12.50 -7.96 7.31
N ASP A 131 12.94 -8.39 8.49
CA ASP A 131 14.10 -9.28 8.67
C ASP A 131 13.85 -10.72 8.18
N ASP A 132 12.59 -11.15 8.12
CA ASP A 132 12.21 -12.52 7.73
C ASP A 132 11.92 -12.62 6.22
N LYS A 133 11.86 -11.51 5.48
CA LYS A 133 11.54 -11.49 4.03
C LYS A 133 12.53 -12.30 3.19
N SER A 134 13.81 -12.31 3.56
CA SER A 134 14.85 -13.08 2.86
C SER A 134 14.76 -14.59 3.12
N ASN A 135 14.07 -14.99 4.18
CA ASN A 135 14.01 -16.36 4.64
C ASN A 135 12.68 -17.04 4.31
N LEU A 136 11.74 -16.40 3.62
CA LEU A 136 10.44 -17.00 3.35
C LEU A 136 10.41 -17.71 2.00
N GLU A 137 10.10 -19.01 2.04
CA GLU A 137 9.76 -19.80 0.86
C GLU A 137 8.26 -20.14 0.90
N ILE A 138 7.57 -19.81 -0.19
CA ILE A 138 6.16 -20.12 -0.39
C ILE A 138 6.11 -21.22 -1.47
N GLU A 139 5.83 -22.44 -1.06
CA GLU A 139 5.63 -23.56 -1.99
C GLU A 139 4.14 -23.77 -2.24
N LYS A 140 3.73 -23.67 -3.51
CA LYS A 140 2.40 -24.05 -3.97
C LYS A 140 2.34 -25.56 -4.20
N MET A 141 1.57 -26.27 -3.40
CA MET A 141 1.38 -27.71 -3.53
C MET A 141 0.19 -28.03 -4.42
N LYS A 142 0.40 -28.86 -5.46
CA LYS A 142 -0.70 -29.41 -6.25
C LYS A 142 -1.48 -30.40 -5.39
N THR A 143 -2.79 -30.20 -5.30
CA THR A 143 -3.71 -31.11 -4.65
C THR A 143 -4.42 -31.96 -5.69
N LYS A 144 -4.94 -33.13 -5.30
CA LYS A 144 -5.80 -33.96 -6.16
C LYS A 144 -7.23 -33.40 -6.30
N ASN A 145 -7.53 -32.26 -5.66
CA ASN A 145 -8.84 -31.65 -5.64
C ASN A 145 -8.78 -30.35 -6.45
N ASP A 146 -9.53 -30.30 -7.55
CA ASP A 146 -9.51 -29.19 -8.51
C ASP A 146 -9.96 -27.84 -7.92
N CYS A 147 -10.56 -27.85 -6.74
CA CYS A 147 -11.09 -26.66 -6.07
C CYS A 147 -10.18 -26.10 -4.96
N PHE A 148 -9.07 -26.75 -4.61
CA PHE A 148 -8.22 -26.33 -3.48
C PHE A 148 -6.74 -26.20 -3.84
N GLU A 149 -6.16 -25.07 -3.45
CA GLU A 149 -4.73 -24.82 -3.47
C GLU A 149 -4.18 -24.82 -2.05
N LEU A 150 -3.10 -25.57 -1.82
CA LEU A 150 -2.38 -25.58 -0.55
C LEU A 150 -1.10 -24.76 -0.69
N PHE A 151 -0.91 -23.82 0.23
CA PHE A 151 0.32 -23.02 0.33
C PHE A 151 1.03 -23.42 1.62
N LYS A 152 2.27 -23.90 1.50
CA LYS A 152 3.15 -24.13 2.64
C LYS A 152 4.08 -22.93 2.77
N ILE A 153 4.07 -22.32 3.94
CA ILE A 153 4.96 -21.20 4.28
C ILE A 153 6.07 -21.79 5.16
N GLY A 154 7.31 -21.70 4.70
CA GLY A 154 8.50 -22.16 5.41
C GLY A 154 9.48 -21.02 5.66
N VAL A 155 10.31 -21.17 6.70
CA VAL A 155 11.48 -20.31 6.95
C VAL A 155 12.72 -21.09 6.50
N LYS A 156 13.47 -20.51 5.57
CA LYS A 156 14.77 -20.97 5.07
C LYS A 156 15.76 -20.91 6.22
N LYS A 157 16.27 -22.08 6.63
CA LYS A 157 17.31 -22.21 7.65
C LYS A 157 18.67 -21.83 7.11
#